data_AF-A0A6C0LPK9-F1
#
_entry.id   AF-A0A6C0LPK9-F1
#
_cell.length_a   1.000
_cell.length_b   1.000
_cell.length_c   1.000
_cell.angle_alpha   90.00
_cell.angle_beta   90.00
_cell.angle_gamma   90.00
#
_symmetry.space_group_name_H-M   'P 1'
#
loop_
_entity.id
_entity.type
_entity.pdbx_description
1 polymer ?
#
loop_
_entity_poly.entity_id
_entity_poly.type
_entity_poly.pdbx_seq_one_letter_code
_entity_poly.pdbx_strand_id
1 'polypeptide(L)'
;MDFTPILIWIFMVGVGAILVSYLIKEFDTETFSFLVREGFSNESSETTFKLNSCPLNSTSYITANGDTECCSVSDIVNKQCNGDILCSLSSSPKSGVDTCSAWLSKEWKKRSTKFCPSTMPNYYGPVESKVGSSKRVEGCSSEAIKSDGTAPQALGGSQCKIYETSEDEYGKSDSCLNLKALESVSCPTKTAEKSILESDKGLPALLACSFVPPNNSSPVPVVCYQEERAKVYMKAKLGGDWEAKLKEKSMALNTMLSLCGTSKNYYIDGSVAAKDVKF
;
A
#
# COMPACT_ATOMS: atom_id res chain seq x y z
N MET A 1 35.38 64.03 19.65
CA MET A 1 34.31 63.05 19.44
C MET A 1 34.87 61.69 19.80
N ASP A 2 34.31 61.03 20.80
CA ASP A 2 34.78 59.72 21.25
C ASP A 2 34.30 58.64 20.28
N PHE A 3 35.24 57.97 19.60
CA PHE A 3 34.98 56.90 18.63
C PHE A 3 34.97 55.50 19.26
N THR A 4 35.30 55.42 20.55
CA THR A 4 35.27 54.22 21.39
C THR A 4 33.97 53.40 21.29
N PRO A 5 32.76 53.98 21.33
CA PRO A 5 31.53 53.17 21.23
C PRO A 5 31.36 52.53 19.84
N ILE A 6 31.85 53.17 18.78
CA ILE A 6 31.73 52.65 17.41
C ILE A 6 32.67 51.46 17.21
N LEU A 7 33.90 51.53 17.74
CA LEU A 7 34.87 50.44 17.65
C LEU A 7 34.41 49.19 18.42
N ILE A 8 33.80 49.35 19.60
CA ILE A 8 33.26 48.24 20.38
C ILE A 8 32.11 47.54 19.63
N TRP A 9 31.24 48.31 18.97
CA TRP A 9 30.14 47.75 18.19
C TRP A 9 30.62 46.92 17.00
N ILE A 10 31.60 47.43 16.23
CA ILE A 10 32.17 46.71 15.09
C ILE A 10 32.83 45.39 15.54
N PHE A 11 33.53 45.40 16.68
CA PHE A 11 34.16 44.19 17.21
C PHE A 11 33.14 43.12 17.62
N MET A 12 32.05 43.52 18.32
CA MET A 12 30.97 42.60 18.73
C MET A 12 30.26 41.96 17.53
N VAL A 13 29.96 42.74 16.49
CA VAL A 13 29.32 42.23 15.27
C VAL A 13 30.26 41.30 14.50
N GLY A 14 31.55 41.64 14.40
CA GLY A 14 32.55 40.80 13.74
C GLY A 14 32.72 39.43 14.40
N VAL A 15 32.84 39.40 15.73
CA VAL A 15 32.96 38.13 16.48
C VAL A 15 31.68 37.29 16.37
N GLY A 16 30.50 37.93 16.43
CA GLY A 16 29.22 37.25 16.26
C GLY A 16 29.09 36.56 14.90
N ALA A 17 29.48 37.23 13.81
CA ALA A 17 29.44 36.66 12.46
C ALA A 17 30.39 35.45 12.30
N ILE A 18 31.57 35.49 12.94
CA ILE A 18 32.53 34.37 12.93
C ILE A 18 31.96 33.17 13.68
N LEU A 19 31.37 33.37 14.86
CA LEU A 19 30.76 32.29 15.64
C LEU A 19 29.57 31.65 14.94
N VAL A 20 28.70 32.45 14.32
CA VAL A 20 27.57 31.94 13.52
C VAL A 20 28.08 31.12 12.32
N SER A 21 29.12 31.60 11.63
CA SER A 21 29.72 30.87 10.51
C SER A 21 30.35 29.55 10.93
N TYR A 22 30.97 29.51 12.12
CA TYR A 22 31.53 28.29 12.69
C TYR A 22 30.44 27.26 13.04
N LEU A 23 29.36 27.72 13.68
CA LEU A 23 28.22 26.86 14.04
C LEU A 23 27.48 26.32 12.80
N ILE A 24 27.30 27.13 11.75
CA ILE A 24 26.72 26.67 10.48
C ILE A 24 27.61 25.60 9.84
N LYS A 25 28.94 25.79 9.88
CA LYS A 25 29.90 24.81 9.32
C LYS A 25 29.88 23.48 10.06
N GLU A 26 29.73 23.51 11.39
CA GLU A 26 29.64 22.30 12.23
C GLU A 26 28.29 21.58 12.04
N PHE A 27 27.19 22.32 11.84
CA PHE A 27 25.89 21.75 11.47
C PHE A 27 25.89 21.10 10.07
N ASP A 28 26.62 21.67 9.11
CA ASP A 28 26.74 21.10 7.76
C ASP A 28 27.57 19.80 7.75
N THR A 29 28.47 19.61 8.73
CA THR A 29 29.35 18.42 8.75
C THR A 29 28.69 17.18 9.34
N GLU A 30 27.65 17.31 10.17
CA GLU A 30 26.88 16.15 10.68
C GLU A 30 25.69 15.75 9.79
N THR A 31 25.41 16.49 8.71
CA THR A 31 24.32 16.16 7.77
C THR A 31 24.80 15.62 6.43
N PHE A 32 26.09 15.29 6.29
CA PHE A 32 26.56 14.47 5.18
C PHE A 32 26.28 13.00 5.51
N SER A 33 25.04 12.57 5.24
CA SER A 33 24.80 11.17 4.93
C SER A 33 25.74 10.83 3.77
N PHE A 34 26.84 10.13 4.07
CA PHE A 34 27.72 9.54 3.07
C PHE A 34 26.80 8.84 2.07
N LEU A 35 26.74 9.36 0.84
CA LEU A 35 26.03 8.74 -0.27
C LEU A 35 26.80 7.44 -0.62
N VAL A 36 26.65 6.43 0.24
CA VAL A 36 27.11 5.08 -0.03
C VAL A 36 26.12 4.52 -1.04
N ARG A 37 26.45 4.73 -2.32
CA ARG A 37 25.81 4.06 -3.43
C ARG A 37 26.12 2.57 -3.32
N GLU A 38 25.10 1.73 -3.49
CA GLU A 38 25.32 0.34 -3.89
C GLU A 38 26.32 0.34 -5.06
N GLY A 39 27.47 -0.29 -4.84
CA GLY A 39 28.57 -0.27 -5.79
C GLY A 39 28.05 -0.68 -7.17
N PHE A 40 28.39 0.11 -8.18
CA PHE A 40 27.88 0.00 -9.54
C PHE A 40 28.01 -1.43 -10.08
N SER A 41 26.97 -2.25 -9.92
CA SER A 41 26.88 -3.53 -10.61
C SER A 41 26.50 -3.23 -12.06
N ASN A 42 27.36 -3.66 -12.98
CA ASN A 42 27.10 -3.62 -14.42
C ASN A 42 26.18 -4.77 -14.87
N GLU A 43 25.49 -5.44 -13.94
CA GLU A 43 24.65 -6.57 -14.25
C GLU A 43 23.22 -6.12 -14.51
N SER A 44 22.84 -6.26 -15.77
CA SER A 44 21.50 -6.18 -16.34
C SER A 44 20.57 -7.27 -15.81
N SER A 45 20.41 -7.34 -14.49
CA SER A 45 19.34 -8.11 -13.86
C SER A 45 18.10 -7.22 -13.79
N GLU A 46 16.95 -7.77 -14.20
CA GLU A 46 15.67 -7.12 -14.54
C GLU A 46 14.98 -6.29 -13.42
N THR A 47 15.69 -5.89 -12.37
CA THR A 47 15.18 -5.06 -11.28
C THR A 47 16.05 -3.82 -11.09
N THR A 48 15.70 -2.75 -11.79
CA THR A 48 16.38 -1.44 -11.84
C THR A 48 16.17 -0.59 -10.58
N PHE A 49 16.14 -1.19 -9.38
CA PHE A 49 16.01 -0.44 -8.13
C PHE A 49 17.39 -0.16 -7.56
N LYS A 50 17.76 1.12 -7.48
CA LYS A 50 19.02 1.54 -6.86
C LYS A 50 18.71 2.17 -5.51
N LEU A 51 19.05 1.46 -4.44
CA LEU A 51 18.93 1.98 -3.09
C LEU A 51 20.24 2.61 -2.66
N ASN A 52 20.13 3.83 -2.12
CA ASN A 52 21.26 4.58 -1.56
C ASN A 52 21.16 4.71 -0.05
N SER A 53 20.13 4.11 0.56
CA SER A 53 19.92 4.15 2.00
C SER A 53 19.25 2.87 2.47
N CYS A 54 19.32 2.64 3.78
CA CYS A 54 18.73 1.48 4.41
C CYS A 54 17.20 1.56 4.45
N PRO A 55 16.49 0.41 4.44
CA PRO A 55 15.03 0.35 4.55
C PRO A 55 14.49 1.07 5.79
N LEU A 56 13.19 1.39 5.77
CA LEU A 56 12.53 2.00 6.92
C LEU A 56 12.66 1.22 8.22
N ASN A 57 12.78 1.97 9.33
CA ASN A 57 12.97 1.44 10.69
C ASN A 57 14.24 0.60 10.86
N SER A 58 15.21 0.74 9.95
CA SER A 58 16.51 0.12 10.08
C SER A 58 17.59 1.16 10.31
N THR A 59 18.71 0.74 10.90
CA THR A 59 19.86 1.61 11.14
C THR A 59 21.04 1.11 10.31
N SER A 60 21.70 2.02 9.59
CA SER A 60 22.92 1.68 8.86
C SER A 60 24.13 1.63 9.79
N TYR A 61 25.05 0.71 9.54
CA TYR A 61 26.36 0.70 10.20
C TYR A 61 27.43 0.19 9.25
N ILE A 62 28.69 0.56 9.54
CA ILE A 62 29.86 0.13 8.75
C ILE A 62 30.55 -1.01 9.50
N THR A 63 30.66 -2.16 8.85
CA THR A 63 31.34 -3.34 9.40
C THR A 63 32.86 -3.15 9.43
N ALA A 64 33.58 -4.08 10.07
CA ALA A 64 35.05 -4.08 10.07
C ALA A 64 35.66 -4.23 8.66
N ASN A 65 34.90 -4.75 7.69
CA ASN A 65 35.33 -4.91 6.30
C ASN A 65 35.09 -3.65 5.46
N GLY A 66 34.46 -2.61 6.02
CA GLY A 66 34.05 -1.41 5.30
C GLY A 66 32.69 -1.53 4.61
N ASP A 67 31.99 -2.66 4.80
CA ASP A 67 30.65 -2.84 4.24
C ASP A 67 29.60 -2.02 4.99
N THR A 68 28.67 -1.42 4.25
CA THR A 68 27.54 -0.72 4.88
C THR A 68 26.34 -1.67 4.95
N GLU A 69 25.92 -2.03 6.15
CA GLU A 69 24.83 -2.97 6.41
C GLU A 69 23.66 -2.27 7.11
N CYS A 70 22.45 -2.81 6.92
CA CYS A 70 21.20 -2.29 7.46
C CYS A 70 20.64 -3.24 8.52
N CYS A 71 20.53 -2.79 9.77
CA CYS A 71 20.08 -3.58 10.92
C CYS A 71 18.61 -3.28 11.26
N SER A 72 17.78 -4.31 11.50
CA SER A 72 16.32 -4.17 11.71
C SER A 72 15.90 -3.40 12.98
N VAL A 73 16.82 -3.15 13.90
CA VAL A 73 16.60 -2.45 15.17
C VAL A 73 17.79 -1.53 15.44
N SER A 74 17.59 -0.43 16.17
CA SER A 74 18.64 0.50 16.62
C SER A 74 19.61 -0.08 17.66
N ASP A 75 19.81 -1.40 17.66
CA ASP A 75 20.63 -2.13 18.62
C ASP A 75 22.01 -2.42 18.04
N ILE A 76 22.67 -1.38 17.54
CA ILE A 76 24.06 -1.45 17.11
C ILE A 76 24.94 -1.28 18.35
N VAL A 77 25.56 -2.37 18.80
CA VAL A 77 26.53 -2.35 19.90
C VAL A 77 27.90 -2.70 19.33
N ASN A 78 28.90 -1.86 19.56
CA ASN A 78 30.28 -2.08 19.08
C ASN A 78 30.39 -2.33 17.56
N LYS A 79 29.61 -1.60 16.73
CA LYS A 79 29.56 -1.77 15.27
C LYS A 79 29.12 -3.17 14.82
N GLN A 80 28.37 -3.87 15.66
CA GLN A 80 27.69 -5.10 15.31
C GLN A 80 26.20 -4.92 15.49
N CYS A 81 25.42 -5.39 14.52
CA CYS A 81 23.99 -5.53 14.65
C CYS A 81 23.71 -6.71 15.59
N ASN A 82 23.10 -6.45 16.75
CA ASN A 82 22.62 -7.53 17.63
C ASN A 82 21.31 -8.16 17.12
N GLY A 83 20.63 -7.49 16.19
CA GLY A 83 19.41 -7.97 15.54
C GLY A 83 19.66 -8.63 14.19
N ASP A 84 18.63 -8.64 13.35
CA ASP A 84 18.71 -9.19 12.00
C ASP A 84 19.32 -8.16 11.04
N ILE A 85 20.36 -8.58 10.32
CA ILE A 85 20.87 -7.85 9.17
C ILE A 85 19.85 -8.02 8.05
N LEU A 86 19.18 -6.92 7.68
CA LEU A 86 18.17 -6.93 6.63
C LEU A 86 18.81 -7.06 5.25
N CYS A 87 19.81 -6.21 5.00
CA CYS A 87 20.48 -6.12 3.71
C CYS A 87 21.79 -5.35 3.82
N SER A 88 22.57 -5.35 2.74
CA SER A 88 23.79 -4.57 2.60
C SER A 88 23.71 -3.60 1.42
N LEU A 89 24.24 -2.39 1.61
CA LEU A 89 24.47 -1.41 0.55
C LEU A 89 25.83 -1.63 -0.14
N SER A 90 26.57 -2.69 0.18
CA SER A 90 27.81 -3.06 -0.52
C SER A 90 27.51 -3.83 -1.82
N SER A 91 28.37 -3.70 -2.82
CA SER A 91 28.27 -4.46 -4.09
C SER A 91 28.56 -5.95 -3.95
N SER A 92 29.19 -6.36 -2.85
CA SER A 92 29.59 -7.75 -2.61
C SER A 92 29.32 -8.10 -1.15
N PRO A 93 28.05 -8.26 -0.76
CA PRO A 93 27.70 -8.58 0.61
C PRO A 93 28.30 -9.91 1.05
N LYS A 94 28.52 -10.05 2.35
CA LYS A 94 28.93 -11.30 2.97
C LYS A 94 27.92 -12.41 2.64
N SER A 95 28.41 -13.64 2.49
CA SER A 95 27.57 -14.82 2.25
C SER A 95 26.40 -14.89 3.23
N GLY A 96 25.18 -14.98 2.69
CA GLY A 96 23.94 -15.03 3.45
C GLY A 96 23.21 -13.69 3.63
N VAL A 97 23.80 -12.56 3.20
CA VAL A 97 23.15 -11.24 3.21
C VAL A 97 22.86 -10.79 1.78
N ASP A 98 21.62 -10.39 1.51
CA ASP A 98 21.22 -9.83 0.21
C ASP A 98 21.67 -8.37 0.09
N THR A 99 21.86 -7.88 -1.15
CA THR A 99 21.92 -6.43 -1.39
C THR A 99 20.57 -5.80 -1.03
N CYS A 100 20.54 -4.52 -0.64
CA CYS A 100 19.28 -3.86 -0.30
C CYS A 100 18.33 -3.81 -1.49
N SER A 101 18.83 -3.61 -2.70
CA SER A 101 18.07 -3.76 -3.95
C SER A 101 17.41 -5.15 -4.11
N ALA A 102 18.15 -6.24 -3.84
CA ALA A 102 17.63 -7.60 -3.93
C ALA A 102 16.62 -7.90 -2.82
N TRP A 103 16.92 -7.49 -1.60
CA TRP A 103 16.02 -7.61 -0.44
C TRP A 103 14.69 -6.88 -0.70
N LEU A 104 14.76 -5.65 -1.20
CA LEU A 104 13.58 -4.85 -1.51
C LEU A 104 12.73 -5.49 -2.60
N SER A 105 13.36 -6.01 -3.66
CA SER A 105 12.67 -6.71 -4.74
C SER A 105 11.91 -7.93 -4.22
N LYS A 106 12.48 -8.68 -3.26
CA LYS A 106 11.80 -9.80 -2.59
C LYS A 106 10.60 -9.32 -1.75
N GLU A 107 10.78 -8.27 -0.96
CA GLU A 107 9.72 -7.73 -0.11
C GLU A 107 8.55 -7.16 -0.94
N TRP A 108 8.84 -6.46 -2.03
CA TRP A 108 7.81 -5.97 -2.95
C TRP A 108 7.10 -7.09 -3.68
N LYS A 109 7.80 -8.15 -4.10
CA LYS A 109 7.15 -9.33 -4.70
C LYS A 109 6.16 -9.98 -3.72
N LYS A 110 6.54 -10.07 -2.44
CA LYS A 110 5.67 -10.55 -1.37
C LYS A 110 4.46 -9.65 -1.18
N ARG A 111 4.65 -8.33 -1.15
CA ARG A 111 3.56 -7.34 -1.04
C ARG A 111 2.65 -7.35 -2.24
N SER A 112 3.20 -7.44 -3.45
CA SER A 112 2.46 -7.60 -4.69
C SER A 112 1.54 -8.82 -4.62
N THR A 113 2.08 -9.99 -4.25
CA THR A 113 1.29 -11.22 -4.11
C THR A 113 0.15 -11.06 -3.08
N LYS A 114 0.43 -10.35 -1.98
CA LYS A 114 -0.54 -10.13 -0.89
C LYS A 114 -1.65 -9.15 -1.28
N PHE A 115 -1.31 -7.98 -1.80
CA PHE A 115 -2.23 -6.86 -1.95
C PHE A 115 -2.73 -6.66 -3.38
N CYS A 116 -1.90 -6.96 -4.37
CA CYS A 116 -2.22 -6.60 -5.73
C CYS A 116 -3.22 -7.56 -6.38
N PRO A 117 -4.15 -7.02 -7.19
CA PRO A 117 -4.94 -7.81 -8.11
C PRO A 117 -4.07 -8.33 -9.26
N SER A 118 -4.53 -9.40 -9.91
CA SER A 118 -3.80 -10.06 -11.01
C SER A 118 -3.65 -9.16 -12.24
N THR A 119 -4.60 -8.24 -12.47
CA THR A 119 -4.52 -7.25 -13.56
C THR A 119 -3.52 -6.11 -13.29
N MET A 120 -3.09 -5.91 -12.04
CA MET A 120 -2.14 -4.85 -11.66
C MET A 120 -1.04 -5.43 -10.76
N PRO A 121 -0.14 -6.28 -11.27
CA PRO A 121 0.79 -7.04 -10.44
C PRO A 121 1.92 -6.20 -9.83
N ASN A 122 2.13 -4.97 -10.28
CA ASN A 122 3.30 -4.19 -9.89
C ASN A 122 3.00 -3.34 -8.65
N TYR A 123 3.51 -3.76 -7.49
CA TYR A 123 3.40 -3.00 -6.24
C TYR A 123 4.32 -1.78 -6.25
N TYR A 124 3.82 -0.64 -5.77
CA TYR A 124 4.62 0.56 -5.50
C TYR A 124 4.29 1.11 -4.10
N GLY A 125 5.27 1.77 -3.50
CA GLY A 125 5.16 2.28 -2.15
C GLY A 125 6.46 2.92 -1.67
N PRO A 126 6.41 3.73 -0.60
CA PRO A 126 7.60 4.39 -0.11
C PRO A 126 8.61 3.37 0.43
N VAL A 127 9.81 3.34 -0.17
CA VAL A 127 10.98 2.64 0.41
C VAL A 127 11.55 3.42 1.58
N GLU A 128 11.56 4.75 1.43
CA GLU A 128 12.05 5.72 2.37
C GLU A 128 10.88 6.65 2.72
N SER A 129 10.41 6.63 3.96
CA SER A 129 9.49 7.65 4.45
C SER A 129 9.75 7.93 5.91
N LYS A 130 10.52 9.01 6.12
CA LYS A 130 10.64 9.66 7.43
C LYS A 130 9.25 9.75 8.06
N VAL A 131 9.16 9.28 9.30
CA VAL A 131 7.98 9.40 10.15
C VAL A 131 7.56 10.87 10.13
N GLY A 132 6.35 11.17 9.62
CA GLY A 132 5.79 12.52 9.58
C GLY A 132 5.48 13.11 8.19
N SER A 133 5.83 12.45 7.08
CA SER A 133 5.37 12.88 5.74
C SER A 133 3.96 12.36 5.45
N SER A 134 2.99 13.26 5.44
CA SER A 134 1.53 13.00 5.42
C SER A 134 0.96 12.52 4.08
N LYS A 135 1.75 11.92 3.19
CA LYS A 135 1.27 11.35 1.91
C LYS A 135 2.03 10.07 1.54
N ARG A 136 1.87 9.03 2.35
CA ARG A 136 2.25 7.67 1.93
C ARG A 136 1.23 7.22 0.88
N VAL A 137 1.68 7.03 -0.35
CA VAL A 137 0.86 6.42 -1.39
C VAL A 137 1.46 5.05 -1.68
N GLU A 138 0.78 4.02 -1.19
CA GLU A 138 1.03 2.64 -1.56
C GLU A 138 -0.07 2.19 -2.52
N GLY A 139 0.27 1.28 -3.42
CA GLY A 139 -0.69 0.82 -4.41
C GLY A 139 -0.14 -0.24 -5.33
N CYS A 140 -0.93 -0.57 -6.33
CA CYS A 140 -0.54 -1.46 -7.40
C CYS A 140 -0.84 -0.85 -8.76
N SER A 141 -0.08 -1.25 -9.76
CA SER A 141 -0.24 -0.80 -11.14
C SER A 141 -0.08 -1.93 -12.13
N SER A 142 -0.76 -1.77 -13.27
CA SER A 142 -0.53 -2.55 -14.48
C SER A 142 0.76 -2.14 -15.19
N GLU A 143 1.24 -0.91 -14.96
CA GLU A 143 2.44 -0.36 -15.58
C GLU A 143 3.70 -0.69 -14.77
N ALA A 144 4.86 -0.57 -15.42
CA ALA A 144 6.15 -0.67 -14.73
C ALA A 144 6.27 0.40 -13.62
N ILE A 145 7.04 0.12 -12.57
CA ILE A 145 7.28 1.05 -11.46
C ILE A 145 8.54 1.86 -11.74
N LYS A 146 8.55 3.13 -11.33
CA LYS A 146 9.76 3.96 -11.37
C LYS A 146 10.90 3.30 -10.58
N SER A 147 12.14 3.62 -10.95
CA SER A 147 13.35 3.07 -10.29
C SER A 147 13.48 3.41 -8.80
N ASP A 148 12.73 4.39 -8.31
CA ASP A 148 12.66 4.76 -6.88
C ASP A 148 11.52 4.03 -6.14
N GLY A 149 10.65 3.31 -6.84
CA GLY A 149 9.54 2.57 -6.24
C GLY A 149 8.31 3.34 -5.84
N THR A 150 8.34 4.66 -5.98
CA THR A 150 7.35 5.52 -5.33
C THR A 150 6.06 5.64 -6.12
N ALA A 151 6.11 5.37 -7.42
CA ALA A 151 4.98 5.49 -8.32
C ALA A 151 5.15 4.66 -9.60
N PRO A 152 4.06 4.42 -10.34
CA PRO A 152 4.12 3.88 -11.69
C PRO A 152 4.88 4.80 -12.65
N GLN A 153 5.52 4.22 -13.65
CA GLN A 153 6.26 4.93 -14.69
C GLN A 153 5.31 5.72 -15.60
N ALA A 154 4.15 5.15 -15.92
CA ALA A 154 3.08 5.80 -16.68
C ALA A 154 1.83 5.97 -15.81
N LEU A 155 1.24 7.18 -15.84
CA LEU A 155 0.02 7.49 -15.07
C LEU A 155 -1.28 7.09 -15.79
N GLY A 156 -1.20 6.68 -17.06
CA GLY A 156 -2.38 6.35 -17.87
C GLY A 156 -2.89 4.92 -17.70
N GLY A 157 -2.13 4.03 -17.07
CA GLY A 157 -2.53 2.64 -16.85
C GLY A 157 -3.47 2.46 -15.66
N SER A 158 -4.06 1.28 -15.55
CA SER A 158 -4.89 0.92 -14.40
C SER A 158 -4.04 0.85 -13.12
N GLN A 159 -4.59 1.44 -12.05
CA GLN A 159 -3.94 1.57 -10.75
C GLN A 159 -4.97 1.39 -9.63
N CYS A 160 -4.49 0.95 -8.48
CA CYS A 160 -5.26 0.90 -7.23
C CYS A 160 -4.41 1.39 -6.06
N LYS A 161 -5.06 1.80 -4.98
CA LYS A 161 -4.42 2.29 -3.76
C LYS A 161 -4.58 1.29 -2.63
N ILE A 162 -3.57 1.23 -1.77
CA ILE A 162 -3.61 0.53 -0.49
C ILE A 162 -3.73 1.62 0.58
N TYR A 163 -4.89 1.69 1.20
CA TYR A 163 -5.21 2.68 2.22
C TYR A 163 -4.69 2.25 3.59
N GLU A 164 -4.30 3.24 4.39
CA GLU A 164 -3.82 3.03 5.77
C GLU A 164 -4.98 2.64 6.70
N THR A 165 -6.16 3.24 6.50
CA THR A 165 -7.34 2.95 7.33
C THR A 165 -8.12 1.78 6.74
N SER A 166 -8.57 0.88 7.61
CA SER A 166 -9.48 -0.20 7.21
C SER A 166 -10.83 0.33 6.71
N GLU A 167 -11.23 1.55 7.09
CA GLU A 167 -12.46 2.16 6.59
C GLU A 167 -12.34 2.47 5.09
N ASP A 168 -11.28 3.17 4.70
CA ASP A 168 -11.05 3.53 3.30
C ASP A 168 -10.72 2.30 2.45
N GLU A 169 -9.93 1.36 2.98
CA GLU A 169 -9.55 0.14 2.25
C GLU A 169 -10.76 -0.74 1.92
N TYR A 170 -11.80 -0.73 2.76
CA TYR A 170 -13.03 -1.44 2.46
C TYR A 170 -14.04 -0.58 1.70
N GLY A 171 -14.06 0.74 1.87
CA GLY A 171 -15.09 1.63 1.32
C GLY A 171 -14.82 2.16 -0.09
N LYS A 172 -13.54 2.32 -0.49
CA LYS A 172 -13.17 2.98 -1.75
C LYS A 172 -13.15 2.03 -2.94
N SER A 173 -13.64 2.49 -4.09
CA SER A 173 -13.67 1.71 -5.33
C SER A 173 -12.28 1.50 -5.94
N ASP A 174 -11.35 2.45 -5.74
CA ASP A 174 -9.96 2.35 -6.17
C ASP A 174 -9.05 1.61 -5.17
N SER A 175 -9.61 0.99 -4.13
CA SER A 175 -8.83 0.15 -3.21
C SER A 175 -8.37 -1.15 -3.89
N CYS A 176 -7.09 -1.50 -3.70
CA CYS A 176 -6.53 -2.75 -4.17
C CYS A 176 -7.24 -3.96 -3.54
N LEU A 177 -7.65 -3.88 -2.27
CA LEU A 177 -8.42 -4.93 -1.62
C LEU A 177 -9.75 -5.21 -2.34
N ASN A 178 -10.46 -4.15 -2.74
CA ASN A 178 -11.76 -4.27 -3.40
C ASN A 178 -11.62 -4.74 -4.85
N LEU A 179 -10.65 -4.22 -5.59
CA LEU A 179 -10.38 -4.66 -6.97
C LEU A 179 -9.89 -6.12 -7.02
N LYS A 180 -9.02 -6.53 -6.10
CA LYS A 180 -8.61 -7.93 -5.96
C LYS A 180 -9.77 -8.84 -5.61
N ALA A 181 -10.65 -8.41 -4.70
CA ALA A 181 -11.84 -9.17 -4.40
C ALA A 181 -12.78 -9.26 -5.62
N LEU A 182 -12.96 -8.18 -6.39
CA LEU A 182 -13.78 -8.13 -7.60
C LEU A 182 -13.35 -9.18 -8.64
N GLU A 183 -12.04 -9.35 -8.85
CA GLU A 183 -11.49 -10.36 -9.76
C GLU A 183 -11.95 -11.78 -9.36
N SER A 184 -11.96 -12.08 -8.07
CA SER A 184 -12.37 -13.39 -7.53
C SER A 184 -13.89 -13.60 -7.43
N VAL A 185 -14.72 -12.57 -7.68
CA VAL A 185 -16.18 -12.72 -7.63
C VAL A 185 -16.67 -13.69 -8.71
N SER A 186 -17.45 -14.69 -8.30
CA SER A 186 -18.19 -15.56 -9.22
C SER A 186 -19.57 -14.97 -9.49
N CYS A 187 -19.78 -14.46 -10.70
CA CYS A 187 -21.08 -13.97 -11.14
C CYS A 187 -21.97 -15.10 -11.70
N PRO A 188 -23.30 -14.92 -11.76
CA PRO A 188 -24.21 -15.93 -12.30
C PRO A 188 -23.94 -16.32 -13.75
N THR A 189 -23.46 -15.39 -14.57
CA THR A 189 -23.05 -15.63 -15.96
C THR A 189 -21.62 -15.14 -16.21
N LYS A 190 -20.94 -15.73 -17.19
CA LYS A 190 -19.56 -15.33 -17.57
C LYS A 190 -19.50 -13.94 -18.24
N THR A 191 -20.60 -13.52 -18.84
CA THR A 191 -20.75 -12.21 -19.50
C THR A 191 -21.28 -11.14 -18.56
N ALA A 192 -21.47 -11.45 -17.28
CA ALA A 192 -21.91 -10.48 -16.29
C ALA A 192 -20.87 -9.37 -16.14
N GLU A 193 -21.34 -8.13 -16.09
CA GLU A 193 -20.52 -6.98 -15.75
C GLU A 193 -20.29 -6.96 -14.25
N LYS A 194 -19.03 -6.80 -13.84
CA LYS A 194 -18.61 -6.70 -12.44
C LYS A 194 -18.41 -5.23 -12.09
N SER A 195 -18.93 -4.79 -10.95
CA SER A 195 -18.73 -3.43 -10.47
C SER A 195 -18.55 -3.36 -8.95
N ILE A 196 -17.88 -2.29 -8.51
CA ILE A 196 -17.75 -1.94 -7.10
C ILE A 196 -18.72 -0.79 -6.85
N LEU A 197 -19.65 -0.96 -5.92
CA LEU A 197 -20.55 0.10 -5.49
C LEU A 197 -20.03 0.67 -4.18
N GLU A 198 -19.47 1.88 -4.25
CA GLU A 198 -19.12 2.65 -3.06
C GLU A 198 -20.38 2.89 -2.23
N SER A 199 -20.25 2.72 -0.93
CA SER A 199 -21.32 2.96 0.03
C SER A 199 -21.15 4.30 0.72
N ASP A 200 -22.13 4.68 1.54
CA ASP A 200 -22.01 5.84 2.41
C ASP A 200 -20.73 5.79 3.26
N LYS A 201 -20.25 6.96 3.68
CA LYS A 201 -19.02 7.11 4.47
C LYS A 201 -19.02 6.17 5.68
N GLY A 202 -17.95 5.38 5.84
CA GLY A 202 -17.82 4.41 6.91
C GLY A 202 -18.30 2.99 6.60
N LEU A 203 -18.96 2.77 5.46
CA LEU A 203 -19.45 1.45 5.07
C LEU A 203 -18.55 0.80 4.00
N PRO A 204 -18.30 -0.52 4.11
CA PRO A 204 -17.63 -1.28 3.07
C PRO A 204 -18.33 -1.18 1.72
N ALA A 205 -17.58 -1.18 0.62
CA ALA A 205 -18.14 -1.25 -0.71
C ALA A 205 -18.79 -2.62 -0.97
N LEU A 206 -19.87 -2.62 -1.75
CA LEU A 206 -20.50 -3.84 -2.25
C LEU A 206 -19.87 -4.24 -3.58
N LEU A 207 -19.72 -5.54 -3.81
CA LEU A 207 -19.31 -6.07 -5.10
C LEU A 207 -20.55 -6.60 -5.81
N ALA A 208 -20.84 -6.04 -6.97
CA ALA A 208 -22.04 -6.34 -7.74
C ALA A 208 -21.72 -7.05 -9.06
N CYS A 209 -22.65 -7.89 -9.49
CA CYS A 209 -22.70 -8.45 -10.83
C CYS A 209 -24.01 -8.02 -11.50
N SER A 210 -23.92 -7.50 -12.72
CA SER A 210 -25.07 -7.15 -13.57
C SER A 210 -25.12 -8.10 -14.76
N PHE A 211 -26.26 -8.75 -15.00
CA PHE A 211 -26.41 -9.69 -16.11
C PHE A 211 -27.84 -9.72 -16.66
N VAL A 212 -27.98 -10.07 -17.94
CA VAL A 212 -29.29 -10.36 -18.56
C VAL A 212 -29.56 -11.86 -18.46
N PRO A 213 -30.68 -12.30 -17.85
CA PRO A 213 -31.04 -13.71 -17.80
C PRO A 213 -31.16 -14.31 -19.20
N PRO A 214 -30.62 -15.52 -19.45
CA PRO A 214 -30.58 -16.12 -20.80
C PRO A 214 -31.97 -16.47 -21.37
N ASN A 215 -32.96 -16.65 -20.49
CA ASN A 215 -34.34 -16.96 -20.84
C ASN A 215 -35.21 -15.69 -21.00
N ASN A 216 -34.62 -14.49 -20.99
CA ASN A 216 -35.34 -13.22 -20.97
C ASN A 216 -36.42 -13.13 -19.87
N SER A 217 -36.25 -13.85 -18.75
CA SER A 217 -37.20 -13.82 -17.64
C SER A 217 -37.26 -12.46 -16.94
N SER A 218 -36.30 -11.57 -17.24
CA SER A 218 -36.32 -10.17 -16.84
C SER A 218 -36.09 -9.30 -18.08
N PRO A 219 -36.92 -8.26 -18.30
CA PRO A 219 -36.71 -7.29 -19.36
C PRO A 219 -35.56 -6.31 -19.08
N VAL A 220 -35.06 -6.30 -17.85
CA VAL A 220 -33.96 -5.44 -17.38
C VAL A 220 -32.81 -6.27 -16.83
N PRO A 221 -31.55 -5.79 -16.92
CA PRO A 221 -30.43 -6.45 -16.27
C PRO A 221 -30.68 -6.66 -14.78
N VAL A 222 -30.42 -7.88 -14.32
CA VAL A 222 -30.51 -8.26 -12.91
C VAL A 222 -29.19 -7.91 -12.24
N VAL A 223 -29.26 -7.17 -11.14
CA VAL A 223 -28.12 -6.88 -10.27
C VAL A 223 -28.16 -7.80 -9.06
N CYS A 224 -27.02 -8.39 -8.75
CA CYS A 224 -26.83 -9.18 -7.53
C CYS A 224 -25.51 -8.85 -6.85
N TYR A 225 -25.39 -9.18 -5.57
CA TYR A 225 -24.25 -8.87 -4.73
C TYR A 225 -23.52 -10.14 -4.30
N GLN A 226 -22.19 -10.05 -4.19
CA GLN A 226 -21.37 -11.13 -3.65
C GLN A 226 -21.64 -11.28 -2.14
N GLU A 227 -21.86 -12.53 -1.72
CA GLU A 227 -22.38 -12.83 -0.38
C GLU A 227 -21.45 -12.42 0.77
N GLU A 228 -20.16 -12.74 0.69
CA GLU A 228 -19.20 -12.42 1.76
C GLU A 228 -19.05 -10.91 1.97
N ARG A 229 -19.08 -10.14 0.89
CA ARG A 229 -19.03 -8.68 0.91
C ARG A 229 -20.34 -8.09 1.42
N ALA A 230 -21.48 -8.69 1.07
CA ALA A 230 -22.77 -8.33 1.65
C ALA A 230 -22.78 -8.57 3.19
N LYS A 231 -22.20 -9.68 3.69
CA LYS A 231 -22.06 -9.93 5.13
C LYS A 231 -21.20 -8.88 5.82
N VAL A 232 -20.04 -8.54 5.24
CA VAL A 232 -19.14 -7.50 5.77
C VAL A 232 -19.84 -6.13 5.81
N TYR A 233 -20.56 -5.77 4.75
CA TYR A 233 -21.38 -4.56 4.70
C TYR A 233 -22.44 -4.54 5.80
N MET A 234 -23.19 -5.63 5.97
CA MET A 234 -24.26 -5.71 6.97
C MET A 234 -23.74 -5.68 8.41
N LYS A 235 -22.58 -6.31 8.66
CA LYS A 235 -21.89 -6.22 9.95
C LYS A 235 -21.48 -4.78 10.27
N ALA A 236 -20.97 -4.02 9.30
CA ALA A 236 -20.66 -2.61 9.49
C ALA A 236 -21.93 -1.76 9.70
N LYS A 237 -22.98 -2.01 8.92
CA LYS A 237 -24.23 -1.23 8.94
C LYS A 237 -25.09 -1.45 10.19
N LEU A 238 -25.16 -2.69 10.69
CA LEU A 238 -26.03 -3.07 11.80
C LEU A 238 -25.27 -3.42 13.08
N GLY A 239 -23.94 -3.54 13.04
CA GLY A 239 -23.08 -3.91 14.17
C GLY A 239 -22.79 -5.42 14.29
N GLY A 240 -22.12 -5.81 15.37
CA GLY A 240 -21.66 -7.20 15.59
C GLY A 240 -22.76 -8.26 15.54
N ASP A 241 -23.95 -7.95 16.06
CA ASP A 241 -25.11 -8.86 16.12
C ASP A 241 -26.08 -8.68 14.94
N TRP A 242 -25.57 -8.32 13.76
CA TRP A 242 -26.40 -8.01 12.59
C TRP A 242 -27.36 -9.16 12.21
N GLU A 243 -26.95 -10.41 12.37
CA GLU A 243 -27.78 -11.59 12.09
C GLU A 243 -28.97 -11.69 13.05
N ALA A 244 -28.74 -11.46 14.36
CA ALA A 244 -29.79 -11.45 15.36
C ALA A 244 -30.82 -10.34 15.08
N LYS A 245 -30.33 -9.15 14.69
CA LYS A 245 -31.19 -8.01 14.32
C LYS A 245 -32.02 -8.27 13.07
N LEU A 246 -31.48 -9.00 12.09
CA LEU A 246 -32.26 -9.43 10.92
C LEU A 246 -33.32 -10.46 11.31
N LYS A 247 -32.95 -11.45 12.14
CA LYS A 247 -33.86 -12.49 12.63
C LYS A 247 -35.01 -11.91 13.45
N GLU A 248 -34.74 -10.95 14.34
CA GLU A 248 -35.76 -10.24 15.13
C GLU A 248 -36.80 -9.56 14.21
N LYS A 249 -36.33 -8.99 13.10
CA LYS A 249 -37.18 -8.36 12.08
C LYS A 249 -37.83 -9.35 11.12
N SER A 250 -37.64 -10.66 11.31
CA SER A 250 -38.07 -11.71 10.36
C SER A 250 -37.58 -11.46 8.93
N MET A 251 -36.39 -10.88 8.78
CA MET A 251 -35.74 -10.60 7.50
C MET A 251 -34.52 -11.50 7.31
N ALA A 252 -34.25 -11.90 6.06
CA ALA A 252 -33.05 -12.63 5.69
C ALA A 252 -32.13 -11.73 4.86
N LEU A 253 -30.83 -12.04 4.80
CA LEU A 253 -29.85 -11.26 4.05
C LEU A 253 -30.24 -11.10 2.58
N ASN A 254 -30.72 -12.18 1.96
CA ASN A 254 -31.20 -12.20 0.59
C ASN A 254 -32.48 -11.38 0.35
N THR A 255 -33.20 -11.00 1.42
CA THR A 255 -34.36 -10.09 1.35
C THR A 255 -33.93 -8.62 1.35
N MET A 256 -32.76 -8.32 1.90
CA MET A 256 -32.21 -6.95 1.91
C MET A 256 -31.34 -6.67 0.68
N LEU A 257 -30.64 -7.70 0.21
CA LEU A 257 -29.72 -7.62 -0.92
C LEU A 257 -29.92 -8.86 -1.80
N SER A 258 -30.20 -8.66 -3.08
CA SER A 258 -30.23 -9.72 -4.09
C SER A 258 -28.85 -10.41 -4.17
N LEU A 259 -28.68 -11.60 -3.59
CA LEU A 259 -27.39 -12.30 -3.56
C LEU A 259 -27.15 -13.08 -4.85
N CYS A 260 -25.92 -13.08 -5.36
CA CYS A 260 -25.62 -13.73 -6.64
C CYS A 260 -25.85 -15.25 -6.65
N GLY A 261 -25.64 -15.95 -5.54
CA GLY A 261 -25.99 -17.37 -5.43
C GLY A 261 -27.49 -17.61 -5.62
N THR A 262 -28.33 -16.83 -4.94
CA THR A 262 -29.79 -16.89 -5.06
C THR A 262 -30.26 -16.50 -6.45
N SER A 263 -29.72 -15.41 -7.00
CA SER A 263 -30.08 -14.92 -8.33
C SER A 263 -29.69 -15.91 -9.42
N LYS A 264 -28.56 -16.62 -9.28
CA LYS A 264 -28.20 -17.72 -10.18
C LYS A 264 -29.21 -18.87 -10.09
N ASN A 265 -29.52 -19.33 -8.88
CA ASN A 265 -30.45 -20.43 -8.67
C ASN A 265 -31.84 -20.13 -9.26
N TYR A 266 -32.28 -18.87 -9.19
CA TYR A 266 -33.57 -18.44 -9.73
C TYR A 266 -33.55 -18.21 -11.24
N TYR A 267 -32.65 -17.35 -11.74
CA TYR A 267 -32.66 -16.88 -13.13
C TYR A 267 -31.94 -17.79 -14.11
N ILE A 268 -30.96 -18.58 -13.65
CA ILE A 268 -30.12 -19.43 -14.50
C ILE A 268 -30.50 -20.90 -14.33
N ASP A 269 -30.50 -21.38 -13.09
CA ASP A 269 -30.66 -22.81 -12.82
C ASP A 269 -32.14 -23.22 -12.70
N GLY A 270 -33.05 -22.27 -12.42
CA GLY A 270 -34.48 -22.52 -12.23
C GLY A 270 -34.80 -23.42 -11.03
N SER A 271 -33.87 -23.55 -10.07
CA SER A 271 -33.96 -24.49 -8.96
C SER A 271 -34.72 -23.95 -7.75
N VAL A 272 -35.16 -22.69 -7.78
CA VAL A 272 -35.90 -22.02 -6.70
C VAL A 272 -37.14 -21.37 -7.30
N ALA A 273 -38.30 -21.53 -6.66
CA ALA A 273 -39.54 -20.94 -7.14
C ALA A 273 -39.61 -19.44 -6.80
N ALA A 274 -40.36 -18.67 -7.59
CA ALA A 274 -40.51 -17.22 -7.40
C ALA A 274 -41.02 -16.84 -5.99
N LYS A 275 -41.90 -17.66 -5.41
CA LYS A 275 -42.42 -17.45 -4.04
C LYS A 275 -41.34 -17.55 -2.94
N ASP A 276 -40.22 -18.22 -3.24
CA ASP A 276 -39.15 -18.50 -2.29
C ASP A 276 -38.00 -17.46 -2.42
N VAL A 277 -38.08 -16.56 -3.41
CA VAL A 277 -37.14 -15.47 -3.60
C VAL A 277 -37.84 -14.14 -3.34
N LYS A 278 -37.47 -13.46 -2.25
CA LYS A 278 -37.91 -12.09 -1.98
C LYS A 278 -36.81 -11.14 -2.47
N PHE A 279 -37.12 -10.41 -3.54
CA PHE A 279 -36.31 -9.32 -4.08
C PHE A 279 -36.69 -7.99 -3.45
#